data_AF-A0A8X6EXA8-F1
#
_entry.id   AF-A0A8X6EXA8-F1
#
_cell.length_a   1.000
_cell.length_b   1.000
_cell.length_c   1.000
_cell.angle_alpha   90.00
_cell.angle_beta   90.00
_cell.angle_gamma   90.00
#
_symmetry.space_group_name_H-M   'P 1'
#
loop_
_entity.id
_entity.type
_entity.pdbx_description
1 polymer ?
#
loop_
_entity_poly.entity_id
_entity_poly.type
_entity_poly.pdbx_seq_one_letter_code
_entity_poly.pdbx_strand_id
1 'polypeptide(L)' 'MASDAAEKQQRVLPLFEYCALPTKTKFGLRVERDPKLRGLGILGRGRLFSTFRSDHLVEANKLAEVLLGKLRMI' A
#
# COMPACT_ATOMS: atom_id res chain seq x y z
N MET A 1 15.86 -9.17 21.92
CA MET A 1 14.60 -9.92 21.84
C MET A 1 14.41 -10.38 20.40
N ALA A 2 14.72 -11.64 20.08
CA ALA A 2 14.45 -12.21 18.77
C ALA A 2 12.94 -12.36 18.47
N SER A 3 12.07 -12.14 19.48
CA SER A 3 10.61 -12.23 19.36
C SER A 3 10.01 -11.18 18.43
N ASP A 4 10.49 -9.94 18.44
CA ASP A 4 9.88 -8.84 17.66
C ASP A 4 10.09 -9.00 16.15
N ALA A 5 11.27 -9.46 15.71
CA ALA A 5 11.54 -9.66 14.29
C ALA A 5 10.74 -10.84 13.71
N ALA A 6 10.66 -11.96 14.45
CA ALA A 6 9.90 -13.13 14.02
C ALA A 6 8.40 -12.84 13.94
N GLU A 7 7.84 -12.13 14.94
CA GLU A 7 6.44 -11.70 14.94
C GLU A 7 6.14 -10.72 13.80
N LYS A 8 7.02 -9.74 13.55
CA LYS A 8 6.90 -8.82 12.40
C LYS A 8 6.95 -9.58 11.08
N GLN A 9 7.88 -10.52 10.94
CA GLN A 9 8.00 -11.33 9.72
C GLN A 9 6.76 -12.17 9.45
N GLN A 10 6.18 -12.78 10.48
CA GLN A 10 4.91 -13.53 10.39
C GLN A 10 3.75 -12.65 9.91
N ARG A 11 3.76 -11.35 10.20
CA ARG A 11 2.74 -10.40 9.73
C ARG A 11 3.01 -9.85 8.33
N VAL A 12 4.27 -9.76 7.93
CA VAL A 12 4.69 -9.20 6.64
C VAL A 12 4.53 -10.23 5.51
N LEU A 13 4.95 -11.48 5.72
CA LEU A 13 4.92 -12.51 4.68
C LEU A 13 3.54 -12.69 4.01
N PRO A 14 2.42 -12.76 4.75
CA PRO A 14 1.10 -12.91 4.14
C PRO A 14 0.65 -11.73 3.26
N LEU A 15 1.28 -10.56 3.38
CA LEU A 15 0.99 -9.41 2.52
C LEU A 15 1.54 -9.58 1.10
N PHE A 16 2.56 -10.43 0.94
CA PHE A 16 3.18 -10.74 -0.35
C PHE A 16 2.58 -11.99 -1.01
N GLU A 17 1.78 -12.75 -0.28
CA GLU A 17 1.02 -13.85 -0.85
C GLU A 17 -0.03 -13.30 -1.82
N TYR A 18 -0.18 -13.98 -2.97
CA TYR A 18 -1.22 -13.66 -3.95
C TYR A 18 -1.18 -12.24 -4.53
N CYS A 19 -0.01 -11.57 -4.55
CA CYS A 19 0.14 -10.22 -5.13
C CYS A 19 -0.37 -10.10 -6.58
N ALA A 20 -0.27 -11.18 -7.36
CA ALA A 20 -0.75 -11.24 -8.74
C ALA A 20 -2.26 -11.53 -8.86
N LEU A 21 -2.95 -11.89 -7.77
CA LEU A 21 -4.38 -12.13 -7.84
C LEU A 21 -5.14 -10.81 -8.02
N PRO A 22 -6.01 -10.70 -9.04
CA PRO A 22 -6.83 -9.53 -9.27
C PRO A 22 -7.99 -9.48 -8.25
N THR A 23 -7.69 -9.25 -6.97
CA THR A 23 -8.72 -9.15 -5.92
C THR A 23 -9.44 -7.80 -6.04
N LYS A 24 -10.62 -7.78 -6.69
CA LYS A 24 -11.36 -6.56 -7.01
C LYS A 24 -11.91 -5.77 -5.79
N THR A 25 -11.95 -6.35 -4.59
CA THR A 25 -12.95 -5.88 -3.59
C THR A 25 -12.39 -5.30 -2.27
N LYS A 26 -11.25 -5.77 -1.74
CA LYS A 26 -10.89 -5.46 -0.34
C LYS A 26 -10.14 -4.14 -0.10
N PHE A 27 -9.37 -3.64 -1.07
CA PHE A 27 -8.56 -2.43 -0.86
C PHE A 27 -9.36 -1.13 -1.08
N GLY A 28 -10.27 -1.10 -2.06
CA GLY A 28 -11.13 0.06 -2.31
C GLY A 28 -11.94 0.45 -1.07
N LEU A 29 -12.54 -0.54 -0.38
CA LEU A 29 -13.31 -0.30 0.85
C LEU A 29 -12.47 0.27 2.01
N ARG A 30 -11.16 -0.03 2.07
CA ARG A 30 -10.28 0.53 3.11
C ARG A 30 -9.84 1.94 2.77
N VAL A 31 -9.58 2.21 1.49
CA VAL A 31 -9.28 3.56 0.98
C VAL A 31 -10.44 4.52 1.22
N GLU A 32 -11.68 4.06 1.04
CA GLU A 32 -12.87 4.88 1.29
C GLU A 32 -13.09 5.19 2.77
N ARG A 33 -12.69 4.27 3.67
CA ARG A 33 -12.95 4.39 5.12
C ARG A 33 -11.82 5.08 5.88
N ASP A 34 -10.58 4.98 5.43
CA ASP A 34 -9.42 5.55 6.14
C ASP A 34 -9.00 6.89 5.51
N PRO A 35 -9.15 8.02 6.22
CA PRO A 35 -8.72 9.33 5.73
C PRO A 35 -7.26 9.38 5.28
N LYS A 36 -6.38 8.58 5.90
CA LYS A 36 -4.94 8.53 5.56
C LYS A 36 -4.69 7.89 4.20
N LEU A 37 -5.60 7.02 3.76
CA LEU A 37 -5.50 6.32 2.48
C LEU A 37 -6.22 7.06 1.34
N ARG A 38 -6.88 8.19 1.62
CA ARG A 38 -7.61 8.97 0.63
C ARG A 38 -6.69 9.35 -0.54
N GLY A 39 -7.12 9.07 -1.77
CA GLY A 39 -6.33 9.36 -2.97
C GLY A 39 -5.27 8.31 -3.31
N LEU A 40 -5.33 7.13 -2.70
CA LEU A 40 -4.71 5.91 -3.20
C LEU A 40 -5.75 5.10 -4.00
N GLY A 41 -5.29 4.17 -4.85
CA GLY A 41 -6.14 3.38 -5.75
C GLY A 41 -6.44 4.04 -7.10
N ILE A 42 -5.69 5.07 -7.50
CA ILE A 42 -5.91 5.84 -8.74
C ILE A 42 -5.47 5.02 -9.97
N LEU A 43 -4.27 4.42 -9.93
CA LEU A 43 -3.79 3.54 -11.00
C LEU A 43 -4.73 2.36 -11.26
N GLY A 44 -5.44 1.92 -10.23
CA GLY A 44 -6.33 0.76 -10.28
C GLY A 44 -5.55 -0.57 -10.34
N ARG A 45 -6.28 -1.68 -10.21
CA ARG A 45 -5.70 -3.04 -10.22
C ARG A 45 -5.60 -3.59 -11.64
N GLY A 46 -4.63 -4.47 -11.89
CA GLY A 46 -4.42 -5.11 -13.20
C GLY A 46 -3.75 -4.20 -14.23
N ARG A 47 -3.31 -3.01 -13.82
CA ARG A 47 -2.53 -2.07 -14.63
C ARG A 47 -1.05 -2.21 -14.31
N LEU A 48 -0.20 -2.00 -15.31
CA LEU A 48 1.25 -2.01 -15.12
C LEU A 48 1.68 -0.77 -14.33
N PHE A 49 2.34 -1.00 -13.20
CA PHE A 49 3.05 0.03 -12.47
C PHE A 49 4.37 0.36 -13.18
N SER A 50 4.82 1.61 -13.05
CA SER A 50 6.08 2.07 -13.64
C SER A 50 6.69 3.13 -12.75
N THR A 51 7.94 2.93 -12.37
CA THR A 51 8.74 3.89 -11.58
C THR A 51 9.21 5.10 -12.41
N PHE A 52 8.97 5.10 -13.72
CA PHE A 52 9.32 6.22 -14.62
C PHE A 52 8.13 7.14 -14.92
N ARG A 53 6.94 6.79 -14.42
CA ARG A 53 5.72 7.57 -14.59
C ARG A 53 5.46 8.41 -13.35
N SER A 54 5.34 9.72 -13.54
CA SER A 54 5.17 10.68 -12.45
C SER A 54 3.90 10.42 -11.63
N ASP A 55 2.79 10.12 -12.28
CA ASP A 55 1.51 9.84 -11.61
C ASP A 55 1.57 8.55 -10.78
N HIS A 56 2.20 7.50 -11.29
CA HIS A 56 2.41 6.25 -10.57
C HIS A 56 3.31 6.47 -9.34
N LEU A 57 4.40 7.23 -9.49
CA LEU A 57 5.31 7.55 -8.39
C LEU A 57 4.65 8.41 -7.31
N VAL A 58 3.84 9.40 -7.69
CA VAL A 58 3.12 10.25 -6.72
C VAL A 58 2.21 9.39 -5.84
N GLU A 59 1.46 8.47 -6.44
CA GLU A 59 0.60 7.54 -5.70
C GLU A 59 1.42 6.58 -4.82
N ALA A 60 2.51 6.01 -5.35
CA ALA A 60 3.38 5.10 -4.60
C ALA A 60 4.08 5.79 -3.41
N ASN A 61 4.55 7.02 -3.59
CA ASN A 61 5.16 7.82 -2.52
C ASN A 61 4.17 8.11 -1.40
N LYS A 62 2.92 8.44 -1.76
CA LYS A 62 1.86 8.64 -0.76
C LYS A 62 1.59 7.37 0.04
N LEU A 63 1.57 6.21 -0.59
CA LEU A 63 1.45 4.93 0.13
C LEU A 63 2.65 4.70 1.06
N ALA A 64 3.87 4.97 0.59
CA ALA A 64 5.08 4.82 1.41
C ALA A 64 5.07 5.77 2.63
N GLU A 65 4.64 7.01 2.46
CA GLU A 65 4.47 7.98 3.56
C GLU A 65 3.51 7.46 4.63
N VAL A 66 2.37 6.88 4.23
CA VAL A 66 1.41 6.27 5.17
C VAL A 66 2.02 5.09 5.91
N LEU A 67 2.74 4.19 5.21
CA LEU A 67 3.38 3.01 5.82
C LEU A 67 4.50 3.37 6.79
N LEU A 68 5.26 4.42 6.49
CA LEU A 68 6.33 4.95 7.35
C LEU A 68 5.80 5.82 8.50
N GLY A 69 4.49 6.06 8.56
CA GLY A 69 3.87 6.95 9.55
C GLY A 69 4.24 8.42 9.37
N LYS A 70 4.86 8.79 8.24
CA LYS A 70 5.12 10.19 7.86
C LYS A 70 3.84 10.78 7.29
N LEU A 71 2.89 11.10 8.17
CA LEU A 71 1.83 12.03 7.82
C LEU A 71 2.49 13.38 7.61
N ARG A 72 2.67 13.80 6.35
CA ARG A 72 3.15 15.14 6.03
C ARG A 72 2.11 16.12 6.58
N MET A 73 2.42 16.74 7.73
CA MET A 73 1.75 17.94 8.19
C MET A 73 2.08 19.05 7.19
N ILE A 74 1.14 19.34 6.29
CA ILE A 74 1.00 20.62 5.61
C ILE A 74 -0.49 20.93 5.60
#